data_AF-A0A7X8V563-F1
#
_entry.id   AF-A0A7X8V563-F1
#
_cell.length_a   1.000
_cell.length_b   1.000
_cell.length_c   1.000
_cell.angle_alpha   90.00
_cell.angle_beta   90.00
_cell.angle_gamma   90.00
#
_symmetry.space_group_name_H-M   'P 1'
#
loop_
_entity.id
_entity.type
_entity.pdbx_description
1 polymer ?
#
loop_
_entity_poly.entity_id
_entity_poly.type
_entity_poly.pdbx_seq_one_letter_code
_entity_poly.pdbx_strand_id
1 'polypeptide(L)' 'MKEDALRWALYGGEDYELLAALPSEKAAAAREKLAAAGIAFTVVGEVTPAAGGLRVLEEGRIIPLEARGFDHFSPSS' A
#
# COMPACT_ATOMS: atom_id res chain seq x y z
N MET A 1 -4.84 19.19 3.12
CA MET A 1 -3.39 18.87 3.16
C MET A 1 -3.08 17.44 3.57
N LYS A 2 -3.57 16.89 4.70
CA LYS A 2 -3.37 15.46 5.05
C LYS A 2 -4.35 14.51 4.34
N GLU A 3 -5.63 14.88 4.26
CA GLU A 3 -6.65 14.11 3.51
C GLU A 3 -6.28 13.94 2.03
N ASP A 4 -5.70 14.98 1.42
CA ASP A 4 -5.27 14.92 0.02
C ASP A 4 -4.12 13.92 -0.19
N ALA A 5 -3.18 13.85 0.77
CA ALA A 5 -2.00 12.98 0.66
C ALA A 5 -2.35 11.49 0.76
N LEU A 6 -3.19 11.10 1.73
CA LEU A 6 -3.63 9.70 1.84
C LEU A 6 -4.50 9.29 0.65
N ARG A 7 -5.36 10.20 0.18
CA ARG A 7 -6.19 9.96 -1.01
C ARG A 7 -5.32 9.72 -2.25
N TRP A 8 -4.26 10.52 -2.45
CA TRP A 8 -3.32 10.30 -3.55
C TRP A 8 -2.53 9.00 -3.41
N ALA A 9 -2.05 8.67 -2.20
CA ALA A 9 -1.32 7.42 -1.97
C ALA A 9 -2.16 6.16 -2.23
N LEU A 10 -3.48 6.21 -1.99
CA LEU A 10 -4.37 5.06 -2.17
C LEU A 10 -5.00 4.97 -3.57
N TYR A 11 -5.20 6.11 -4.24
CA TYR A 11 -6.02 6.20 -5.46
C TYR A 11 -5.42 7.01 -6.60
N GLY A 12 -4.25 7.64 -6.41
CA GLY A 12 -3.61 8.46 -7.45
C GLY A 12 -3.08 7.60 -8.59
N GLY A 13 -2.20 6.66 -8.25
CA GLY A 13 -1.46 5.89 -9.26
C GLY A 13 -0.34 6.73 -9.89
N GLU A 14 0.21 6.23 -11.00
CA GLU A 14 1.33 6.86 -11.74
C GLU A 14 2.66 6.98 -10.96
N ASP A 15 2.77 6.34 -9.79
CA ASP A 15 4.00 6.33 -8.98
C ASP A 15 5.10 5.45 -9.57
N TYR A 16 4.74 4.41 -10.33
CA TYR A 16 5.64 3.37 -10.85
C TYR A 16 6.53 2.68 -9.78
N GLU A 17 6.08 2.72 -8.52
CA GLU A 17 6.74 2.06 -7.39
C GLU A 17 6.43 0.56 -7.31
N LEU A 18 7.30 -0.19 -6.63
CA LEU A 18 7.12 -1.63 -6.40
C LEU A 18 6.35 -1.91 -5.10
N LEU A 19 5.22 -2.60 -5.21
CA LEU A 19 4.52 -3.19 -4.06
C LEU A 19 4.73 -4.70 -4.06
N ALA A 20 5.28 -5.24 -2.96
CA ALA A 20 5.60 -6.65 -2.83
C ALA A 20 5.28 -7.18 -1.42
N ALA A 21 5.04 -8.49 -1.33
CA ALA A 21 4.89 -9.21 -0.08
C ALA A 21 6.13 -10.09 0.18
N LEU A 22 6.55 -10.17 1.44
CA LEU A 22 7.65 -11.01 1.90
C LEU A 22 7.33 -11.60 3.28
N PRO A 23 7.91 -12.76 3.64
CA PRO A 23 7.85 -13.27 5.00
C PRO A 23 8.40 -12.25 6.01
N SER A 24 7.73 -12.09 7.15
CA SER A 24 8.04 -11.03 8.12
C SER A 24 9.45 -11.16 8.71
N GLU A 25 9.94 -12.38 8.87
CA GLU A 25 11.29 -12.68 9.33
C GLU A 25 12.39 -12.19 8.36
N LYS A 26 12.05 -11.95 7.09
CA LYS A 26 12.98 -11.41 6.08
C LYS A 26 13.00 -9.89 6.01
N ALA A 27 12.08 -9.20 6.70
CA ALA A 27 11.95 -7.74 6.59
C ALA A 27 13.20 -6.98 7.04
N ALA A 28 13.86 -7.42 8.12
CA ALA A 28 15.08 -6.80 8.62
C ALA A 28 16.25 -6.94 7.61
N ALA A 29 16.48 -8.16 7.12
CA ALA A 29 17.52 -8.42 6.12
C ALA A 29 17.24 -7.71 4.79
N ALA A 30 15.97 -7.60 4.38
CA ALA A 30 15.59 -6.85 3.18
C ALA A 30 15.88 -5.36 3.36
N ARG A 31 15.54 -4.78 4.51
CA ARG A 31 15.84 -3.37 4.82
C ARG A 31 17.33 -3.07 4.73
N GLU A 32 18.18 -3.91 5.30
CA GLU A 32 19.64 -3.73 5.23
C GLU A 32 20.17 -3.79 3.79
N LYS A 33 19.74 -4.79 3.01
CA LYS A 33 20.19 -4.96 1.62
C LYS A 33 19.72 -3.83 0.70
N LEU A 34 18.46 -3.41 0.84
CA LEU A 34 17.90 -2.33 0.03
C LEU A 34 18.52 -0.98 0.40
N ALA A 35 18.74 -0.72 1.69
CA ALA A 35 19.46 0.47 2.13
C ALA A 35 20.90 0.53 1.58
N ALA A 36 21.61 -0.60 1.57
CA ALA A 36 22.95 -0.68 0.97
C ALA A 36 22.95 -0.41 -0.55
N ALA A 37 21.83 -0.69 -1.22
CA ALA A 37 21.62 -0.38 -2.63
C ALA A 37 21.05 1.04 -2.88
N GLY A 38 20.84 1.84 -1.82
CA GLY A 38 20.23 3.18 -1.92
C GLY A 38 18.73 3.17 -2.22
N ILE A 39 18.04 2.04 -2.00
CA ILE A 39 16.61 1.85 -2.28
C ILE A 39 15.81 2.04 -1.00
N ALA A 40 14.82 2.92 -1.03
CA ALA A 40 13.89 3.11 0.08
C ALA A 40 12.97 1.88 0.23
N PHE A 41 12.73 1.47 1.48
CA PHE A 41 11.87 0.32 1.77
C PHE A 41 11.01 0.58 3.02
N THR A 42 9.69 0.49 2.82
CA THR A 42 8.70 0.74 3.86
C THR A 42 7.72 -0.44 3.92
N VAL A 43 7.59 -1.04 5.10
CA VAL A 43 6.51 -2.00 5.37
C VAL A 43 5.24 -1.20 5.65
N VAL A 44 4.22 -1.37 4.81
CA VAL A 44 2.96 -0.60 4.87
C VAL A 44 1.78 -1.41 5.39
N GLY A 45 1.96 -2.69 5.68
CA GLY A 45 0.90 -3.56 6.19
C GLY A 45 1.31 -5.03 6.21
N GLU A 46 0.31 -5.88 6.33
CA GLU A 46 0.45 -7.34 6.39
C GLU A 46 -0.59 -8.03 5.51
N VAL A 47 -0.23 -9.20 4.97
CA VAL A 47 -1.16 -10.07 4.24
C VAL A 47 -1.89 -10.95 5.24
N THR A 48 -3.21 -10.78 5.33
CA THR A 48 -4.09 -11.55 6.23
C THR A 48 -5.01 -12.48 5.44
N PRO A 49 -5.75 -13.41 6.09
CA PRO A 49 -6.76 -14.22 5.41
C PRO A 49 -7.77 -13.37 4.64
N ALA A 50 -8.16 -13.84 3.45
CA ALA A 50 -9.02 -13.10 2.51
C ALA A 50 -10.38 -12.69 3.10
N ALA A 51 -10.90 -13.43 4.09
CA ALA A 51 -12.14 -13.12 4.77
C ALA A 51 -12.15 -11.73 5.45
N GLY A 52 -10.96 -11.18 5.75
CA GLY A 52 -10.82 -9.84 6.33
C GLY A 52 -10.97 -8.69 5.33
N GLY A 53 -10.90 -8.96 4.02
CA GLY A 53 -10.90 -7.93 2.98
C GLY A 53 -9.68 -6.98 3.04
N LEU A 54 -9.72 -5.91 2.23
CA LEU A 54 -8.71 -4.86 2.24
C LEU A 54 -9.12 -3.76 3.25
N ARG A 55 -8.21 -3.39 4.14
CA ARG A 55 -8.49 -2.46 5.24
C ARG A 55 -7.33 -1.49 5.41
N VAL A 56 -7.64 -0.28 5.86
CA VAL A 56 -6.64 0.76 6.18
C VAL A 56 -6.82 1.24 7.61
N LEU A 57 -5.72 1.54 8.29
CA LEU A 57 -5.72 2.20 9.60
C LEU A 57 -5.62 3.72 9.37
N GLU A 58 -6.72 4.42 9.62
CA GLU A 58 -6.81 5.88 9.50
C GLU A 58 -7.25 6.45 10.85
N GLU A 59 -6.50 7.42 11.39
CA GLU A 59 -6.81 8.08 12.67
C GLU A 59 -7.10 7.11 13.83
N GLY A 60 -6.37 5.98 13.87
CA GLY A 60 -6.53 4.95 14.89
C GLY A 60 -7.73 4.02 14.68
N ARG A 61 -8.46 4.14 13.57
CA ARG A 61 -9.60 3.29 13.20
C ARG A 61 -9.27 2.45 11.98
N ILE A 62 -9.64 1.17 12.04
CA ILE A 62 -9.52 0.28 10.89
C ILE A 62 -10.83 0.33 10.10
N ILE A 63 -10.78 0.89 8.90
CA ILE A 63 -11.91 1.01 7.98
C ILE A 63 -11.72 0.11 6.75
N PRO A 64 -12.81 -0.43 6.16
CA PRO A 64 -12.74 -1.12 4.88
C PRO A 64 -12.22 -0.16 3.80
N LEU A 65 -11.31 -0.63 2.97
CA LEU A 65 -10.82 0.13 1.82
C LEU A 65 -11.52 -0.36 0.56
N GLU A 66 -12.34 0.50 -0.03
CA GLU A 66 -12.93 0.22 -1.34
C GLU A 66 -11.85 0.31 -2.42
N ALA A 67 -11.70 -0.77 -3.20
CA ALA A 67 -10.83 -0.77 -4.36
C ALA A 67 -11.43 0.14 -5.44
N ARG A 68 -10.80 1.30 -5.65
CA ARG A 68 -11.16 2.28 -6.69
C ARG A 68 -9.97 2.48 -7.64
N GLY A 69 -9.36 1.36 -8.03
CA GLY A 69 -8.27 1.37 -9.00
C GLY A 69 -8.75 1.87 -10.37
N PHE A 70 -7.81 2.32 -11.21
CA PHE A 70 -8.12 2.72 -12.56
C PHE A 70 -8.73 1.56 -13.36
N ASP A 71 -9.90 1.81 -13.95
CA ASP A 71 -10.58 0.89 -14.87
C ASP A 71 -10.76 1.60 -16.20
N HIS A 72 -10.05 1.13 -17.23
CA HIS A 72 -10.06 1.68 -18.58
C HIS A 72 -11.46 1.71 -19.20
N PHE A 73 -12.36 0.85 -18.73
CA PHE A 73 -13.70 0.67 -19.28
C PHE A 73 -14.80 1.12 -18.33
N SER A 74 -14.43 1.77 -17.22
CA SER A 74 -15.41 2.32 -16.31
C SER A 74 -16.27 3.33 -17.07
N PRO A 75 -17.62 3.21 -17.03
CA PRO A 75 -18.48 4.14 -17.73
C PRO A 75 -18.25 5.55 -17.19
N SER A 76 -17.83 6.46 -18.06
CA SER A 76 -17.75 7.88 -17.76
C SER A 76 -19.14 8.35 -17.33
N SER A 77 -19.28 8.77 -16.07
CA SER A 77 -20.46 9.49 -15.59
C SER A 77 -20.37 10.97 -15.96
#